data_AF-A0A5E7QPQ1-F1
#
_entry.id   AF-A0A5E7QPQ1-F1
#
_cell.length_a   1.000
_cell.length_b   1.000
_cell.length_c   1.000
_cell.angle_alpha   90.00
_cell.angle_beta   90.00
_cell.angle_gamma   90.00
#
_symmetry.space_group_name_H-M   'P 1'
#
loop_
_entity.id
_entity.type
_entity.pdbx_description
1 polymer ?
#
loop_
_entity_poly.entity_id
_entity_poly.type
_entity_poly.pdbx_seq_one_letter_code
_entity_poly.pdbx_strand_id
1 'polypeptide(L)'
;MTGQHSEDVLFSPQRTSLGGLSSIRGYQDQSLSGDSGGYWRNDLRWSRPVTLEWLHPVFAEYGTSLGYDQGVITHGPYNGEQHGRLSSNSLELFARGQHLAASVTFAHSLERPDALIEREAPIYFSVGVSL
;
A
#
# COMPACT_ATOMS: atom_id res chain seq x y z
N MET A 1 0.14 -2.95 -11.18
CA MET A 1 -0.10 -4.37 -10.86
C MET A 1 1.25 -5.05 -10.86
N THR A 2 1.46 -6.01 -9.96
CA THR A 2 2.71 -6.77 -9.87
C THR A 2 2.35 -8.22 -9.61
N GLY A 3 3.04 -9.15 -10.29
CA GLY A 3 2.81 -10.57 -10.13
C GLY A 3 4.13 -11.32 -10.24
N GLN A 4 4.19 -12.44 -9.55
CA GLN A 4 5.31 -13.38 -9.54
C GLN A 4 4.75 -14.79 -9.64
N HIS A 5 5.41 -15.61 -10.43
CA HIS A 5 5.16 -17.04 -10.48
C HIS A 5 6.48 -17.78 -10.47
N SER A 6 6.54 -18.85 -9.69
CA SER A 6 7.66 -19.77 -9.63
C SER A 6 7.15 -21.18 -9.37
N GLU A 7 7.71 -22.15 -10.09
CA GLU A 7 7.48 -23.58 -9.89
C GLU A 7 8.41 -24.15 -8.80
N ASP A 8 9.49 -23.43 -8.49
CA ASP A 8 10.51 -23.79 -7.51
C ASP A 8 10.28 -23.10 -6.16
N VAL A 9 10.93 -23.63 -5.11
CA VAL A 9 11.00 -22.96 -3.80
C VAL A 9 12.01 -21.81 -3.89
N LEU A 10 11.57 -20.61 -3.51
CA LEU A 10 12.43 -19.44 -3.50
C LEU A 10 12.97 -19.18 -2.10
N PHE A 11 14.20 -18.66 -2.05
CA PHE A 11 14.73 -18.12 -0.80
C PHE A 11 13.92 -16.88 -0.39
N SER A 12 13.81 -16.61 0.92
CA SER A 12 12.99 -15.51 1.46
C SER A 12 13.15 -14.16 0.74
N PRO A 13 14.36 -13.70 0.34
CA PRO A 13 14.51 -12.42 -0.36
C PRO A 13 13.90 -12.38 -1.78
N GLN A 14 13.65 -13.54 -2.38
CA GLN A 14 13.09 -13.70 -3.73
C GLN A 14 11.59 -13.97 -3.70
N ARG A 15 11.01 -14.23 -2.53
CA ARG A 15 9.58 -14.44 -2.37
C ARG A 15 8.84 -13.11 -2.46
N THR A 16 7.67 -13.14 -3.09
CA THR A 16 6.80 -11.97 -3.10
C THR A 16 6.18 -11.81 -1.71
N SER A 17 5.99 -10.57 -1.26
CA SER A 17 5.41 -10.25 0.04
C SER A 17 4.30 -9.21 -0.13
N LEU A 18 3.15 -9.50 0.45
CA LEU A 18 1.93 -8.70 0.39
C LEU A 18 1.64 -8.14 1.79
N GLY A 19 1.72 -6.82 1.91
CA GLY A 19 1.63 -6.06 3.14
C GLY A 19 2.54 -4.83 3.07
N GLY A 20 2.11 -3.75 3.70
CA GLY A 20 2.81 -2.48 3.78
C GLY A 20 2.44 -1.48 2.68
N LEU A 21 2.96 -0.26 2.83
CA LEU A 21 2.66 0.89 1.96
C LEU A 21 2.97 0.65 0.47
N SER A 22 3.92 -0.24 0.15
CA SER A 22 4.33 -0.56 -1.22
C SER A 22 3.39 -1.55 -1.93
N SER A 23 2.58 -2.33 -1.21
CA SER A 23 1.69 -3.35 -1.77
C SER A 23 0.25 -3.19 -1.28
N ILE A 24 -0.18 -3.90 -0.24
CA ILE A 24 -1.53 -3.83 0.34
C ILE A 24 -1.48 -2.95 1.58
N ARG A 25 -1.92 -1.69 1.44
CA ARG A 25 -1.65 -0.62 2.42
C ARG A 25 -2.29 -0.86 3.79
N GLY A 26 -3.41 -1.58 3.83
CA GLY A 26 -4.15 -1.84 5.07
C GLY A 26 -3.52 -2.87 6.00
N TYR A 27 -2.35 -3.41 5.65
CA TYR A 27 -1.57 -4.32 6.49
C TYR A 27 -0.19 -3.71 6.69
N GLN A 28 0.30 -3.67 7.93
CA GLN A 28 1.58 -3.12 8.34
C GLN A 28 2.34 -4.13 9.19
N ASP A 29 1.70 -4.65 10.24
CA ASP A 29 2.33 -5.56 11.20
C ASP A 29 2.24 -7.02 10.73
N GLN A 30 1.21 -7.35 9.96
CA GLN A 30 1.04 -8.65 9.32
C GLN A 30 1.32 -8.57 7.81
N SER A 31 1.87 -9.64 7.24
CA SER A 31 2.05 -9.76 5.78
C SER A 31 1.95 -11.22 5.35
N LEU A 32 1.65 -11.44 4.07
CA LEU A 32 1.69 -12.76 3.44
C LEU A 32 2.83 -12.83 2.44
N SER A 33 3.66 -13.87 2.55
CA SER A 33 4.72 -14.11 1.60
C SER A 33 4.57 -15.46 0.92
N GLY A 34 4.93 -15.55 -0.37
CA GLY A 34 4.91 -16.80 -1.11
C GLY A 34 5.79 -16.77 -2.37
N ASP A 35 5.99 -17.94 -2.97
CA ASP A 35 6.80 -18.10 -4.18
C ASP A 35 6.05 -17.61 -5.43
N SER A 36 4.71 -17.76 -5.41
CA SER A 36 3.79 -17.33 -6.45
C SER A 36 2.67 -16.48 -5.85
N GLY A 37 2.36 -15.36 -6.49
CA GLY A 37 1.31 -14.44 -6.06
C GLY A 37 1.36 -13.12 -6.78
N GLY A 38 0.52 -12.19 -6.39
CA GLY A 38 0.50 -10.87 -6.98
C GLY A 38 -0.48 -9.95 -6.30
N TYR A 39 -0.41 -8.67 -6.69
CA TYR A 39 -1.31 -7.66 -6.19
C TYR A 39 -1.64 -6.61 -7.24
N TRP A 40 -2.78 -5.98 -7.00
CA TRP A 40 -3.34 -4.91 -7.79
C TRP A 40 -3.74 -3.76 -6.86
N ARG A 41 -3.40 -2.55 -7.27
CA ARG A 41 -3.68 -1.31 -6.54
C ARG A 41 -4.39 -0.36 -7.49
N ASN A 42 -5.39 0.32 -6.95
CA ASN A 42 -6.08 1.41 -7.63
C ASN A 42 -6.06 2.61 -6.75
N ASP A 43 -5.88 3.76 -7.37
CA ASP A 43 -5.87 5.05 -6.72
C ASP A 43 -6.66 6.03 -7.56
N LEU A 44 -7.67 6.63 -6.94
CA LEU A 44 -8.42 7.72 -7.51
C LEU A 44 -7.99 9.00 -6.82
N ARG A 45 -7.30 9.87 -7.56
CA ARG A 45 -6.64 11.06 -7.03
C ARG A 45 -7.30 12.33 -7.55
N TRP A 46 -7.58 13.25 -6.63
CA TRP A 46 -8.05 14.59 -6.95
C TRP A 46 -7.11 15.62 -6.34
N SER A 47 -6.58 16.52 -7.17
CA SER A 47 -5.77 17.65 -6.75
C SER A 47 -6.46 18.98 -7.05
N ARG A 48 -6.16 19.98 -6.22
CA ARG A 48 -6.57 21.36 -6.37
C ARG A 48 -5.36 22.27 -6.16
N PRO A 49 -5.23 23.36 -6.94
CA PRO A 49 -4.21 24.36 -6.66
C PRO A 49 -4.47 25.00 -5.29
N VAL A 50 -3.40 25.31 -4.58
CA VAL A 50 -3.45 26.10 -3.35
C VAL A 50 -3.75 27.54 -3.74
N THR A 51 -4.85 28.09 -3.25
CA THR A 51 -5.22 29.50 -3.47
C THR A 51 -5.04 30.35 -2.20
N LEU A 52 -4.73 29.70 -1.07
CA LEU A 52 -4.50 30.37 0.21
C LEU A 52 -3.09 30.95 0.24
N GLU A 53 -2.98 32.28 0.35
CA GLU A 53 -1.70 33.00 0.23
C GLU A 53 -0.64 32.57 1.25
N TRP A 54 -1.02 32.10 2.43
CA TRP A 54 -0.08 31.67 3.46
C TRP A 54 0.50 30.25 3.21
N LEU A 55 -0.20 29.41 2.42
CA LEU A 55 0.28 28.07 2.05
C LEU A 55 1.04 28.07 0.72
N HIS A 56 0.70 29.01 -0.18
CA HIS A 56 1.27 29.13 -1.52
C HIS A 56 2.82 29.20 -1.59
N PRO A 57 3.54 29.78 -0.62
CA PRO A 57 5.01 29.80 -0.63
C PRO A 57 5.64 28.42 -0.49
N VAL A 58 4.93 27.46 0.12
CA VAL A 58 5.44 26.12 0.42
C VAL A 58 4.79 25.07 -0.48
N PHE A 59 3.49 25.18 -0.73
CA PHE A 59 2.70 24.21 -1.48
C PHE A 59 2.01 24.86 -2.67
N ALA A 60 2.09 24.20 -3.83
CA ALA A 60 1.41 24.61 -5.05
C ALA A 60 0.04 23.91 -5.20
N GLU A 61 -0.06 22.66 -4.74
CA GLU A 61 -1.27 21.86 -4.82
C GLU A 61 -1.50 21.05 -3.55
N TYR A 62 -2.77 20.75 -3.29
CA TYR A 62 -3.18 19.80 -2.26
C TYR A 62 -4.29 18.93 -2.81
N GLY A 63 -4.56 17.82 -2.13
CA GLY A 63 -5.59 16.92 -2.60
C GLY A 63 -5.81 15.71 -1.73
N THR A 64 -6.63 14.83 -2.27
CA THR A 64 -6.98 13.56 -1.64
C THR A 64 -6.90 12.41 -2.65
N SER A 65 -6.56 11.23 -2.18
CA SER A 65 -6.56 9.99 -2.96
C SER A 65 -7.34 8.91 -2.23
N LEU A 66 -8.23 8.23 -2.94
CA LEU A 66 -8.90 7.02 -2.44
C LEU A 66 -8.27 5.80 -3.10
N GLY A 67 -7.80 4.86 -2.28
CA GLY A 67 -7.13 3.66 -2.73
C GLY A 67 -7.93 2.40 -2.44
N TYR A 68 -7.84 1.41 -3.33
CA TYR A 68 -8.30 0.05 -3.09
C TYR A 68 -7.25 -0.95 -3.60
N ASP A 69 -6.79 -1.81 -2.69
CA ASP A 69 -5.73 -2.77 -2.94
C ASP A 69 -6.27 -4.18 -2.78
N GLN A 70 -5.83 -5.09 -3.64
CA GLN A 70 -6.12 -6.52 -3.57
C GLN A 70 -4.86 -7.32 -3.86
N GLY A 71 -4.67 -8.40 -3.13
CA GLY A 71 -3.53 -9.28 -3.24
C GLY A 71 -3.92 -10.73 -3.08
N VAL A 72 -3.13 -11.63 -3.69
CA VAL A 72 -3.27 -13.06 -3.50
C VAL A 72 -1.90 -13.72 -3.47
N ILE A 73 -1.69 -14.60 -2.48
CA ILE A 73 -0.61 -15.59 -2.50
C ILE A 73 -1.24 -16.94 -2.83
N THR A 74 -0.70 -17.61 -3.85
CA THR A 74 -1.18 -18.92 -4.29
C THR A 74 -0.77 -20.00 -3.29
N HIS A 75 -1.66 -20.95 -3.01
CA HIS A 75 -1.34 -22.12 -2.22
C HIS A 75 -0.29 -22.97 -2.93
N GLY A 76 0.75 -23.39 -2.22
CA GLY A 76 1.80 -24.26 -2.74
C GLY A 76 2.29 -25.23 -1.66
N PRO A 77 3.02 -26.29 -2.05
CA PRO A 77 3.46 -27.35 -1.13
C PRO A 77 4.31 -26.84 0.05
N TYR A 78 4.92 -25.66 -0.08
CA TYR A 78 5.77 -25.02 0.93
C TYR A 78 5.15 -23.75 1.54
N ASN A 79 3.92 -23.39 1.15
CA ASN A 79 3.17 -22.21 1.64
C ASN A 79 1.80 -22.63 2.20
N GLY A 80 1.72 -23.82 2.81
CA GLY A 80 0.45 -24.45 3.21
C GLY A 80 -0.40 -23.64 4.19
N GLU A 81 0.21 -22.83 5.06
CA GLU A 81 -0.47 -22.03 6.09
C GLU A 81 -0.47 -20.51 5.77
N GLN A 82 0.34 -20.04 4.81
CA GLN A 82 0.52 -18.61 4.50
C GLN A 82 0.12 -18.31 3.04
N HIS A 83 -1.16 -18.50 2.73
CA HIS A 83 -1.73 -18.22 1.42
C HIS A 83 -3.11 -17.55 1.57
N GLY A 84 -3.67 -17.11 0.45
CA GLY A 84 -5.01 -16.54 0.41
C GLY A 84 -5.03 -15.09 -0.05
N ARG A 85 -6.19 -14.46 0.13
CA ARG A 85 -6.50 -13.15 -0.45
C ARG A 85 -6.49 -12.07 0.61
N LEU A 86 -5.91 -10.93 0.25
CA LEU A 86 -5.87 -9.73 1.06
C LEU A 86 -6.57 -8.61 0.30
N SER A 87 -7.32 -7.78 0.99
CA SER A 87 -7.74 -6.50 0.43
C SER A 87 -7.71 -5.40 1.47
N SER A 88 -7.57 -4.16 0.99
CA SER A 88 -7.62 -2.97 1.84
C SER A 88 -8.18 -1.78 1.09
N ASN A 89 -8.72 -0.81 1.82
CA ASN A 89 -8.95 0.52 1.31
C ASN A 89 -7.98 1.52 1.95
N SER A 90 -7.83 2.69 1.33
CA SER A 90 -7.05 3.78 1.90
C SER A 90 -7.58 5.15 1.49
N LEU A 91 -7.27 6.14 2.33
CA LEU A 91 -7.49 7.56 2.10
C LEU A 91 -6.16 8.27 2.35
N GLU A 92 -5.63 8.92 1.32
CA GLU A 92 -4.44 9.77 1.43
C GLU A 92 -4.86 11.24 1.34
N LEU A 93 -4.33 12.07 2.25
CA LEU A 93 -4.31 13.52 2.12
C LEU A 93 -2.89 13.94 1.77
N PHE A 94 -2.72 14.77 0.75
CA PHE A 94 -1.39 15.19 0.29
C PHE A 94 -1.33 16.68 0.00
N ALA A 95 -0.13 17.24 0.12
CA ALA A 95 0.23 18.58 -0.34
C ALA A 95 1.60 18.54 -1.01
N ARG A 96 1.76 19.22 -2.15
CA ARG A 96 3.00 19.26 -2.93
C ARG A 96 3.32 20.67 -3.38
N GLY A 97 4.58 21.05 -3.24
CA GLY A 97 5.18 22.24 -3.83
C GLY A 97 6.45 21.90 -4.61
N GLN A 98 7.24 22.93 -4.93
CA GLN A 98 8.48 22.76 -5.69
C GLN A 98 9.55 21.99 -4.90
N HIS A 99 9.72 22.31 -3.62
CA HIS A 99 10.79 21.76 -2.77
C HIS A 99 10.27 20.84 -1.68
N LEU A 100 8.96 20.82 -1.42
CA LEU A 100 8.36 20.04 -0.32
C LEU A 100 7.18 19.22 -0.82
N ALA A 101 7.11 17.96 -0.38
CA ALA A 101 5.92 17.13 -0.51
C ALA A 101 5.60 16.53 0.86
N ALA A 102 4.32 16.50 1.23
CA ALA A 102 3.85 15.88 2.45
C ALA A 102 2.59 15.06 2.17
N SER A 103 2.48 13.88 2.77
CA SER A 103 1.24 13.12 2.76
C SER A 103 1.00 12.31 4.03
N VAL A 104 -0.28 12.10 4.31
CA VAL A 104 -0.78 11.22 5.36
C VAL A 104 -1.72 10.23 4.72
N THR A 105 -1.46 8.93 4.87
CA THR A 105 -2.31 7.85 4.36
C THR A 105 -2.92 7.08 5.52
N PHE A 106 -4.24 7.04 5.57
CA PHE A 106 -5.02 6.16 6.44
C PHE A 106 -5.41 4.94 5.63
N ALA A 107 -5.06 3.73 6.07
CA ALA A 107 -5.45 2.51 5.39
C ALA A 107 -6.20 1.57 6.34
N HIS A 108 -7.02 0.68 5.79
CA HIS A 108 -7.77 -0.29 6.58
C HIS A 108 -7.83 -1.65 5.90
N SER A 109 -7.52 -2.71 6.66
CA SER A 109 -7.66 -4.10 6.20
C SER A 109 -9.15 -4.46 6.00
N LEU A 110 -9.48 -5.11 4.88
CA LEU A 110 -10.86 -5.53 4.56
C LEU A 110 -10.99 -7.07 4.57
N GLU A 111 -10.58 -7.73 3.49
CA GLU A 111 -10.56 -9.20 3.35
C GLU A 111 -9.23 -9.75 3.85
N ARG A 112 -9.29 -10.77 4.70
CA ARG A 112 -8.16 -11.41 5.38
C ARG A 112 -8.25 -12.92 5.23
N PRO A 113 -7.16 -13.62 4.92
CA PRO A 113 -7.13 -15.07 5.03
C PRO A 113 -6.98 -15.47 6.50
N ASP A 114 -7.25 -16.74 6.80
CA ASP A 114 -7.21 -17.28 8.16
C ASP A 114 -5.82 -17.12 8.83
N ALA A 115 -4.78 -17.00 8.03
CA ALA A 115 -3.41 -16.70 8.48
C ALA A 115 -3.25 -15.30 9.10
N LEU A 116 -4.11 -14.32 8.76
CA LEU A 116 -4.06 -12.94 9.27
C LEU A 116 -5.33 -12.64 10.08
N ILE A 117 -5.24 -12.78 11.40
CA ILE A 117 -6.40 -12.79 12.29
C ILE A 117 -6.79 -11.38 12.75
N GLU A 118 -5.86 -10.42 12.72
CA GLU A 118 -6.09 -9.08 13.25
C GLU A 118 -6.49 -8.08 12.16
N ARG A 119 -7.38 -7.14 12.51
CA ARG A 119 -7.74 -6.03 11.62
C ARG A 119 -6.79 -4.89 11.92
N GLU A 120 -6.24 -4.33 10.86
CA GLU A 120 -5.29 -3.23 10.98
C GLU A 120 -5.86 -1.95 10.37
N ALA A 121 -5.47 -0.83 10.96
CA ALA A 121 -5.82 0.51 10.50
C ALA A 121 -4.57 1.42 10.51
N PRO A 122 -3.52 1.06 9.74
CA PRO A 122 -2.25 1.77 9.82
C PRO A 122 -2.35 3.19 9.26
N ILE A 123 -1.52 4.07 9.82
CA ILE A 123 -1.38 5.46 9.40
C ILE A 123 0.06 5.68 8.94
N TYR A 124 0.24 6.06 7.68
CA TYR A 124 1.55 6.36 7.12
C TYR A 124 1.72 7.85 6.97
N PHE A 125 2.90 8.35 7.33
CA PHE A 125 3.30 9.74 7.12
C PHE A 125 4.53 9.79 6.24
N SER A 126 4.53 10.68 5.26
CA SER A 126 5.65 10.90 4.37
C SER A 126 5.91 12.39 4.21
N VAL A 127 7.18 12.78 4.28
CA VAL A 127 7.67 14.11 3.94
C VAL A 127 8.90 13.96 3.06
N GLY A 128 8.86 14.59 1.90
CA GLY A 128 9.97 14.65 0.96
C GLY A 128 10.45 16.09 0.77
N VAL A 129 11.77 16.27 0.70
CA VAL A 129 12.41 17.54 0.35
C VAL A 129 13.23 17.33 -0.91
N SER A 130 13.06 18.22 -1.88
CA SER A 130 13.83 18.23 -3.13
C SER A 130 14.65 19.52 -3.20
N LEU A 131 15.94 19.39 -3.54
CA LEU A 131 16.90 20.49 -3.65
C LEU A 131 16.99 21.02 -5.08
#